data_AF-A0A2S6HU54-F1
#
_entry.id   AF-A0A2S6HU54-F1
#
_cell.length_a   1.000
_cell.length_b   1.000
_cell.length_c   1.000
_cell.angle_alpha   90.00
_cell.angle_beta   90.00
_cell.angle_gamma   90.00
#
_symmetry.space_group_name_H-M   'P 1'
#
loop_
_entity.id
_entity.type
_entity.pdbx_description
1 polymer ?
#
loop_
_entity_poly.entity_id
_entity_poly.type
_entity_poly.pdbx_seq_one_letter_code
_entity_poly.pdbx_strand_id
1 'polypeptide(L)'
;MRNRIIASLFTIVIVSILIFMIQASSRKSYNSPQQSVLQTSLNNTENIIISKYQKVDYVNNETYSKIKSAYNKLNFNVSFNLGNVEEYGLYKKQFGRLLKNEVVFIEKQTGKEFYLNEYGFFSIDVDLGIFDLNNYTYYFFDINGDENPELCISDNASFTYVFKYDKDLDQFTLWQRYETPYIFLMGTKKNGYSGNARDAFFMLNEEGEYDYFIWFNIEGYRDSESKKDSYCFMVTLPQYVNQYNQDELSEHMKEQAVFDENQELYFFRVTEKQYKYLTKDYFKSVKIAREAIKKVTFTYKELFGT
;
A
#
# COMPACT_ATOMS: atom_id res chain seq x y z
N MET A 1 25.66 0.45 -26.17
CA MET A 1 25.02 1.68 -25.67
C MET A 1 23.55 1.86 -26.12
N ARG A 2 22.86 0.81 -26.62
CA ARG A 2 21.49 0.89 -27.15
C ARG A 2 20.47 -0.03 -26.44
N ASN A 3 20.93 -0.87 -25.49
CA ASN A 3 20.11 -1.86 -24.78
C ASN A 3 19.75 -1.47 -23.33
N ARG A 4 20.15 -0.29 -22.85
CA ARG A 4 19.78 0.21 -21.50
C ARG A 4 18.57 1.14 -21.49
N ILE A 5 18.09 1.59 -22.66
CA ILE A 5 16.98 2.53 -22.77
C ILE A 5 15.61 1.81 -22.74
N ILE A 6 15.55 0.53 -23.13
CA ILE A 6 14.28 -0.22 -23.23
C ILE A 6 13.77 -0.69 -21.86
N ALA A 7 14.65 -0.98 -20.90
CA ALA A 7 14.24 -1.35 -19.53
C ALA A 7 13.69 -0.15 -18.73
N SER A 8 14.15 1.07 -19.04
CA SER A 8 13.67 2.29 -18.36
C SER A 8 12.27 2.69 -18.80
N LEU A 9 11.88 2.46 -20.06
CA LEU A 9 10.54 2.80 -20.55
C LEU A 9 9.46 1.85 -20.05
N PHE A 10 9.77 0.57 -19.80
CA PHE A 10 8.79 -0.40 -19.29
C PHE A 10 8.46 -0.21 -17.79
N THR A 11 9.43 0.25 -17.00
CA THR A 11 9.24 0.52 -15.56
C THR A 11 8.34 1.75 -15.33
N ILE A 12 8.39 2.73 -16.24
CA ILE A 12 7.58 3.97 -16.17
C ILE A 12 6.09 3.70 -16.44
N VAL A 13 5.77 2.70 -17.27
CA VAL A 13 4.36 2.37 -17.62
C VAL A 13 3.65 1.65 -16.46
N ILE A 14 4.33 0.77 -15.73
CA ILE A 14 3.72 -0.02 -14.64
C ILE A 14 3.42 0.85 -13.41
N VAL A 15 4.29 1.82 -13.07
CA VAL A 15 4.05 2.75 -11.95
C VAL A 15 2.92 3.73 -12.29
N SER A 16 2.77 4.13 -13.55
CA SER A 16 1.72 5.05 -13.99
C SER A 16 0.32 4.42 -13.96
N ILE A 17 0.21 3.11 -14.19
CA ILE A 17 -1.06 2.38 -14.17
C ILE A 17 -1.59 2.23 -12.73
N LEU A 18 -0.71 2.11 -11.72
CA LEU A 18 -1.14 2.10 -10.31
C LEU A 18 -1.65 3.48 -9.83
N ILE A 19 -1.08 4.58 -10.35
CA ILE A 19 -1.42 5.96 -9.95
C ILE A 19 -2.76 6.42 -10.55
N PHE A 20 -3.11 5.99 -11.77
CA PHE A 20 -4.38 6.39 -12.40
C PHE A 20 -5.62 5.65 -11.86
N MET A 21 -5.46 4.47 -11.25
CA MET A 21 -6.60 3.63 -10.85
C MET A 21 -7.26 4.01 -9.51
N ILE A 22 -6.76 5.05 -8.83
CA ILE A 22 -7.24 5.43 -7.49
C ILE A 22 -8.18 6.65 -7.52
N GLN A 23 -8.16 7.46 -8.58
CA GLN A 23 -8.93 8.71 -8.65
C GLN A 23 -10.44 8.53 -8.90
N ALA A 24 -10.96 7.32 -9.07
CA ALA A 24 -12.36 7.08 -9.42
C ALA A 24 -13.15 6.32 -8.34
N SER A 25 -13.25 6.87 -7.12
CA SER A 25 -14.43 6.68 -6.25
C SER A 25 -14.25 7.43 -4.92
N SER A 26 -14.90 8.57 -4.82
CA SER A 26 -14.90 9.41 -3.63
C SER A 26 -15.92 8.97 -2.58
N ARG A 27 -15.53 9.20 -1.32
CA ARG A 27 -16.33 9.39 -0.09
C ARG A 27 -17.08 8.18 0.48
N LYS A 28 -16.54 7.63 1.57
CA LYS A 28 -17.24 7.48 2.87
C LYS A 28 -16.22 7.35 4.02
N SER A 29 -16.55 7.99 5.13
CA SER A 29 -15.74 8.13 6.35
C SER A 29 -15.38 6.80 7.01
N TYR A 30 -14.17 6.76 7.58
CA TYR A 30 -13.52 5.62 8.23
C TYR A 30 -14.23 5.21 9.53
N ASN A 31 -14.76 3.98 9.57
CA ASN A 31 -15.06 3.23 10.79
C ASN A 31 -14.61 1.78 10.57
N SER A 32 -14.05 1.15 11.61
CA SER A 32 -13.41 -0.18 11.60
C SER A 32 -14.09 -1.25 10.73
N PRO A 33 -13.34 -2.07 9.95
CA PRO A 33 -13.91 -2.98 8.96
C PRO A 33 -14.54 -4.27 9.53
N GLN A 34 -14.62 -4.47 10.85
CA GLN A 34 -15.29 -5.66 11.40
C GLN A 34 -16.81 -5.51 11.62
N GLN A 35 -17.38 -4.31 11.46
CA GLN A 35 -18.82 -4.10 11.68
C GLN A 35 -19.55 -3.29 10.59
N SER A 36 -18.85 -2.64 9.64
CA SER A 36 -19.49 -1.74 8.66
C SER A 36 -19.89 -2.37 7.32
N VAL A 37 -19.59 -3.65 7.07
CA VAL A 37 -20.01 -4.36 5.83
C VAL A 37 -21.48 -4.81 5.89
N LEU A 38 -22.16 -4.64 7.03
CA LEU A 38 -23.48 -5.22 7.30
C LEU A 38 -24.70 -4.40 6.80
N GLN A 39 -24.55 -3.28 6.08
CA GLN A 39 -25.74 -2.43 5.83
C GLN A 39 -25.86 -1.63 4.52
N THR A 40 -25.14 -1.96 3.45
CA THR A 40 -25.37 -1.28 2.15
C THR A 40 -25.50 -2.25 0.99
N SER A 41 -26.68 -2.84 0.82
CA SER A 41 -27.16 -3.35 -0.48
C SER A 41 -28.68 -3.63 -0.49
N LEU A 42 -29.50 -2.64 -0.13
CA LEU A 42 -30.95 -2.77 -0.32
C LEU A 42 -31.51 -1.51 -0.95
N ASN A 43 -31.57 -1.53 -2.29
CA ASN A 43 -32.73 -1.18 -3.10
C ASN A 43 -32.29 -0.92 -4.55
N ASN A 44 -32.46 -1.94 -5.42
CA ASN A 44 -33.13 -1.84 -6.73
C ASN A 44 -32.78 -3.04 -7.63
N THR A 45 -33.84 -3.74 -8.07
CA THR A 45 -34.00 -4.51 -9.32
C THR A 45 -32.94 -5.55 -9.70
N GLU A 46 -33.33 -6.84 -9.57
CA GLU A 46 -33.10 -8.01 -10.46
C GLU A 46 -31.82 -8.19 -11.29
N ASN A 47 -30.73 -7.50 -11.01
CA ASN A 47 -29.40 -7.89 -11.48
C ASN A 47 -28.73 -8.70 -10.38
N ILE A 48 -28.90 -10.03 -10.42
CA ILE A 48 -28.04 -10.93 -9.64
C ILE A 48 -26.64 -10.78 -10.25
N ILE A 49 -25.81 -9.93 -9.63
CA ILE A 49 -24.40 -9.85 -9.98
C ILE A 49 -23.77 -11.18 -9.56
N ILE A 50 -23.61 -12.08 -10.53
CA ILE A 50 -22.85 -13.32 -10.35
C ILE A 50 -21.38 -12.93 -10.41
N SER A 51 -20.70 -12.99 -9.27
CA SER A 51 -19.27 -12.75 -9.16
C SER A 51 -18.51 -13.63 -10.15
N LYS A 52 -17.51 -13.07 -10.84
CA LYS A 52 -16.59 -13.86 -11.68
C LYS A 52 -15.90 -14.98 -10.88
N TYR A 53 -15.73 -14.80 -9.57
CA TYR A 53 -15.10 -15.78 -8.69
C TYR A 53 -16.03 -16.93 -8.29
N GLN A 54 -17.35 -16.78 -8.38
CA GLN A 54 -18.30 -17.87 -8.07
C GLN A 54 -18.18 -19.04 -9.04
N LYS A 55 -17.79 -18.76 -10.29
CA LYS A 55 -17.72 -19.74 -11.38
C LYS A 55 -16.44 -20.59 -11.36
N VAL A 56 -15.48 -20.26 -10.50
CA VAL A 56 -14.22 -20.99 -10.39
C VAL A 56 -14.29 -21.90 -9.17
N ASP A 57 -13.86 -23.15 -9.36
CA ASP A 57 -13.79 -24.15 -8.31
C ASP A 57 -12.71 -23.81 -7.27
N TYR A 58 -12.82 -24.44 -6.10
CA TYR A 58 -11.73 -24.37 -5.13
C TYR A 58 -10.48 -25.03 -5.70
N VAL A 59 -9.32 -24.44 -5.42
CA VAL A 59 -8.04 -25.05 -5.79
C VAL A 59 -7.89 -26.45 -5.18
N ASN A 60 -7.28 -27.36 -5.94
CA ASN A 60 -6.96 -28.68 -5.45
C ASN A 60 -5.82 -28.66 -4.42
N ASN A 61 -5.60 -29.79 -3.76
CA ASN A 61 -4.61 -29.92 -2.68
C ASN A 61 -3.17 -29.63 -3.12
N GLU A 62 -2.82 -29.94 -4.36
CA GLU A 62 -1.48 -29.67 -4.90
C GLU A 62 -1.25 -28.16 -5.06
N THR A 63 -2.18 -27.48 -5.75
CA THR A 63 -2.15 -26.02 -5.94
C THR A 63 -2.17 -25.30 -4.59
N TYR A 64 -3.02 -25.72 -3.66
CA TYR A 64 -3.04 -25.15 -2.31
C TYR A 64 -1.70 -25.33 -1.57
N SER A 65 -1.05 -26.48 -1.71
CA SER A 65 0.24 -26.75 -1.06
C SER A 65 1.35 -25.84 -1.60
N LYS A 66 1.35 -25.53 -2.90
CA LYS A 66 2.27 -24.57 -3.52
C LYS A 66 2.02 -23.15 -3.00
N ILE A 67 0.77 -22.70 -2.99
CA ILE A 67 0.37 -21.38 -2.42
C ILE A 67 0.81 -21.28 -0.96
N LYS A 68 0.50 -22.29 -0.15
CA LYS A 68 0.90 -22.35 1.26
C LYS A 68 2.41 -22.26 1.45
N SER A 69 3.18 -22.97 0.61
CA SER A 69 4.64 -22.93 0.64
C SER A 69 5.17 -21.53 0.35
N ALA A 70 4.61 -20.86 -0.66
CA ALA A 70 4.98 -19.48 -0.99
C ALA A 70 4.67 -18.50 0.17
N TYR A 71 3.51 -18.63 0.80
CA TYR A 71 3.10 -17.79 1.93
C TYR A 71 4.00 -17.96 3.16
N ASN A 72 4.44 -19.19 3.44
CA ASN A 72 5.33 -19.47 4.57
C ASN A 72 6.72 -18.83 4.44
N LYS A 73 7.13 -18.40 3.24
CA LYS A 73 8.40 -17.71 2.99
C LYS A 73 8.29 -16.20 3.23
N LEU A 74 7.09 -15.65 3.34
CA LEU A 74 6.87 -14.21 3.50
C LEU A 74 7.17 -13.77 4.93
N ASN A 75 7.78 -12.58 5.05
CA ASN A 75 8.02 -11.97 6.34
C ASN A 75 7.02 -10.84 6.60
N PHE A 76 5.93 -11.18 7.28
CA PHE A 76 4.93 -10.20 7.72
C PHE A 76 5.31 -9.44 8.99
N ASN A 77 6.45 -9.73 9.64
CA ASN A 77 6.81 -9.05 10.88
C ASN A 77 6.99 -7.54 10.64
N VAL A 78 6.44 -6.76 11.57
CA VAL A 78 6.43 -5.29 11.50
C VAL A 78 7.37 -4.70 12.54
N SER A 79 8.11 -3.68 12.13
CA SER A 79 8.97 -2.88 12.99
C SER A 79 8.96 -1.45 12.51
N PHE A 80 9.05 -0.51 13.44
CA PHE A 80 9.20 0.92 13.17
C PHE A 80 10.58 1.30 13.67
N ASN A 81 11.58 1.03 12.85
CA ASN A 81 12.97 1.28 13.22
C ASN A 81 13.18 2.78 13.33
N LEU A 82 13.87 3.24 14.37
CA LEU A 82 14.19 4.65 14.47
C LEU A 82 15.35 5.01 13.52
N GLY A 83 16.21 4.06 13.15
CA GLY A 83 17.47 4.37 12.49
C GLY A 83 18.47 4.95 13.51
N ASN A 84 19.41 5.77 13.03
CA ASN A 84 20.45 6.38 13.84
C ASN A 84 19.89 7.51 14.73
N VAL A 85 19.59 7.17 15.99
CA VAL A 85 19.03 8.09 16.99
C VAL A 85 19.97 9.26 17.31
N GLU A 86 21.28 9.11 17.14
CA GLU A 86 22.25 10.18 17.41
C GLU A 86 22.09 11.34 16.41
N GLU A 87 21.67 11.04 15.18
CA GLU A 87 21.48 12.03 14.11
C GLU A 87 20.05 12.60 14.05
N TYR A 88 19.13 12.16 14.93
CA TYR A 88 17.72 12.61 14.91
C TYR A 88 17.56 14.12 14.94
N GLY A 89 18.35 14.82 15.77
CA GLY A 89 18.30 16.27 15.87
C GLY A 89 18.65 16.97 14.56
N LEU A 90 19.62 16.42 13.80
CA LEU A 90 20.00 16.92 12.48
C LEU A 90 18.84 16.74 11.50
N TYR A 91 18.30 15.53 11.36
CA TYR A 91 17.22 15.25 10.41
C TYR A 91 15.96 16.08 10.74
N LYS A 92 15.56 16.15 12.01
CA LYS A 92 14.45 17.03 12.43
C LYS A 92 14.68 18.49 12.05
N LYS A 93 15.89 19.02 12.26
CA LYS A 93 16.22 20.39 11.86
C LYS A 93 16.06 20.57 10.34
N GLN A 94 16.57 19.62 9.56
CA GLN A 94 16.53 19.69 8.10
C GLN A 94 15.10 19.59 7.56
N PHE A 95 14.31 18.62 8.01
CA PHE A 95 12.90 18.55 7.65
C PHE A 95 12.09 19.75 8.15
N GLY A 96 12.48 20.38 9.26
CA GLY A 96 11.89 21.65 9.70
C GLY A 96 12.05 22.77 8.68
N ARG A 97 13.19 22.84 7.97
CA ARG A 97 13.42 23.78 6.86
C ARG A 97 12.52 23.46 5.67
N LEU A 98 12.38 22.18 5.33
CA LEU A 98 11.49 21.73 4.25
C LEU A 98 10.04 22.16 4.52
N LEU A 99 9.53 21.91 5.73
CA LEU A 99 8.15 22.27 6.11
C LEU A 99 7.88 23.77 6.09
N LYS A 100 8.91 24.60 6.29
CA LYS A 100 8.82 26.06 6.24
C LYS A 100 9.02 26.64 4.84
N ASN A 101 9.14 25.78 3.81
CA ASN A 101 9.48 26.17 2.44
C ASN A 101 10.81 26.95 2.35
N GLU A 102 11.79 26.65 3.21
CA GLU A 102 13.12 27.25 3.16
C GLU A 102 14.06 26.53 2.18
N VAL A 103 13.69 25.31 1.79
CA VAL A 103 14.42 24.44 0.88
C VAL A 103 13.43 23.73 -0.04
N VAL A 104 13.93 23.32 -1.20
CA VAL A 104 13.18 22.52 -2.17
C VAL A 104 13.45 21.03 -1.98
N PHE A 105 12.58 20.19 -2.55
CA PHE A 105 12.83 18.77 -2.72
C PHE A 105 12.70 18.37 -4.20
N ILE A 106 13.30 17.24 -4.56
CA ILE A 106 13.25 16.66 -5.91
C ILE A 106 12.18 15.58 -5.99
N GLU A 107 11.29 15.66 -6.99
CA GLU A 107 10.41 14.55 -7.35
C GLU A 107 11.18 13.53 -8.19
N LYS A 108 11.49 12.35 -7.62
CA LYS A 108 12.31 11.30 -8.25
C LYS A 108 11.88 10.94 -9.68
N GLN A 109 10.58 10.95 -9.95
CA GLN A 109 10.03 10.55 -11.26
C GLN A 109 10.32 11.55 -12.37
N THR A 110 10.32 12.86 -12.07
CA THR A 110 10.45 13.92 -13.07
C THR A 110 11.77 14.68 -12.97
N GLY A 111 12.47 14.57 -11.84
CA GLY A 111 13.67 15.34 -11.52
C GLY A 111 13.38 16.82 -11.24
N LYS A 112 12.11 17.23 -11.13
CA LYS A 112 11.74 18.62 -10.86
C LYS A 112 11.86 18.94 -9.38
N GLU A 113 12.19 20.19 -9.11
CA GLU A 113 12.27 20.77 -7.78
C GLU A 113 10.98 21.51 -7.42
N PHE A 114 10.56 21.39 -6.17
CA PHE A 114 9.37 22.05 -5.64
C PHE A 114 9.61 22.54 -4.22
N TYR A 115 9.01 23.68 -3.87
CA TYR A 115 8.70 23.93 -2.47
C TYR A 115 7.52 23.07 -2.02
N LEU A 116 7.41 22.80 -0.72
CA LEU A 116 6.37 21.93 -0.19
C LEU A 116 4.97 22.45 -0.52
N ASN A 117 4.75 23.75 -0.36
CA ASN A 117 3.49 24.42 -0.61
C ASN A 117 3.11 24.53 -2.11
N GLU A 118 3.99 24.12 -3.01
CA GLU A 118 3.75 24.12 -4.46
C GLU A 118 3.36 22.73 -5.00
N TYR A 119 3.39 21.69 -4.16
CA TYR A 119 3.30 20.31 -4.61
C TYR A 119 2.03 19.59 -4.17
N GLY A 120 1.39 18.90 -5.14
CA GLY A 120 0.33 17.93 -4.87
C GLY A 120 -0.82 18.48 -4.05
N PHE A 121 -1.22 17.76 -3.00
CA PHE A 121 -2.30 18.21 -2.11
C PHE A 121 -1.96 19.47 -1.31
N PHE A 122 -0.68 19.77 -1.06
CA PHE A 122 -0.31 20.97 -0.33
C PHE A 122 -0.63 22.25 -1.12
N SER A 123 -0.44 22.26 -2.44
CA SER A 123 -0.78 23.43 -3.26
C SER A 123 -2.29 23.65 -3.36
N ILE A 124 -3.06 22.56 -3.40
CA ILE A 124 -4.52 22.63 -3.31
C ILE A 124 -4.94 23.27 -1.98
N ASP A 125 -4.34 22.86 -0.87
CA ASP A 125 -4.63 23.44 0.45
C ASP A 125 -4.22 24.92 0.54
N VAL A 126 -3.15 25.34 -0.16
CA VAL A 126 -2.76 26.75 -0.27
C VAL A 126 -3.81 27.54 -1.04
N ASP A 127 -4.23 27.07 -2.21
CA ASP A 127 -5.23 27.72 -3.05
C ASP A 127 -6.58 27.85 -2.33
N LEU A 128 -6.91 26.88 -1.48
CA LEU A 128 -8.09 26.90 -0.62
C LEU A 128 -7.92 27.74 0.66
N GLY A 129 -6.72 28.24 0.95
CA GLY A 129 -6.43 29.03 2.15
C GLY A 129 -6.47 28.21 3.45
N ILE A 130 -6.26 26.90 3.37
CA ILE A 130 -6.32 25.96 4.50
C ILE A 130 -4.97 25.27 4.78
N PHE A 131 -3.92 25.64 4.05
CA PHE A 131 -2.57 25.15 4.32
C PHE A 131 -2.07 25.61 5.69
N ASP A 132 -2.01 24.67 6.63
CA ASP A 132 -1.45 24.84 7.97
C ASP A 132 -0.73 23.55 8.35
N LEU A 133 0.51 23.66 8.82
CA LEU A 133 1.32 22.52 9.26
C LEU A 133 0.67 21.76 10.42
N ASN A 134 -0.21 22.40 11.20
CA ASN A 134 -0.95 21.75 12.28
C ASN A 134 -2.09 20.86 11.79
N ASN A 135 -2.48 20.95 10.50
CA ASN A 135 -3.55 20.12 9.92
C ASN A 135 -3.07 18.72 9.54
N TYR A 136 -1.76 18.46 9.55
CA TYR A 136 -1.19 17.19 9.13
C TYR A 136 -0.72 16.33 10.30
N THR A 137 -0.67 15.03 10.05
CA THR A 137 -0.01 14.04 10.88
C THR A 137 1.36 13.71 10.31
N TYR A 138 2.35 13.65 11.19
CA TYR A 138 3.73 13.38 10.84
C TYR A 138 4.15 12.02 11.36
N TYR A 139 4.82 11.24 10.52
CA TYR A 139 5.53 10.03 10.96
C TYR A 139 7.02 10.22 10.76
N PHE A 140 7.82 9.91 11.78
CA PHE A 140 9.26 10.17 11.75
C PHE A 140 10.02 8.95 12.27
N PHE A 141 10.55 8.16 11.34
CA PHE A 141 11.26 6.91 11.58
C PHE A 141 12.00 6.47 10.30
N ASP A 142 12.83 5.43 10.39
CA ASP A 142 13.50 4.80 9.24
C ASP A 142 12.49 3.96 8.44
N ILE A 143 11.92 4.56 7.41
CA ILE A 143 10.86 3.99 6.56
C ILE A 143 11.50 3.14 5.47
N ASN A 144 12.56 3.62 4.83
CA ASN A 144 13.18 2.95 3.70
C ASN A 144 14.17 1.85 4.12
N GLY A 145 14.57 1.79 5.39
CA GLY A 145 15.50 0.83 5.97
C GLY A 145 16.97 1.10 5.72
N ASP A 146 17.37 2.36 5.48
CA ASP A 146 18.76 2.80 5.26
C ASP A 146 19.45 3.33 6.54
N GLU A 147 18.82 3.11 7.70
CA GLU A 147 19.24 3.58 9.01
C GLU A 147 19.10 5.10 9.23
N ASN A 148 18.52 5.86 8.30
CA ASN A 148 18.19 7.27 8.50
C ASN A 148 16.67 7.48 8.58
N PRO A 149 16.19 8.43 9.40
CA PRO A 149 14.76 8.67 9.48
C PRO A 149 14.25 9.49 8.28
N GLU A 150 13.14 9.03 7.70
CA GLU A 150 12.33 9.81 6.77
C GLU A 150 11.27 10.63 7.51
N LEU A 151 10.80 11.70 6.84
CA LEU A 151 9.58 12.40 7.23
C LEU A 151 8.42 11.98 6.32
N CYS A 152 7.41 11.36 6.91
CA CYS A 152 6.13 11.13 6.27
C CYS A 152 5.12 12.19 6.72
N ILE A 153 4.36 12.74 5.78
CA ILE A 153 3.30 13.74 6.02
C ILE A 153 1.99 13.20 5.44
N SER A 154 0.93 13.23 6.23
CA SER A 154 -0.40 12.76 5.82
C SER A 154 -1.51 13.63 6.38
N ASP A 155 -2.59 13.82 5.62
CA ASP A 155 -3.87 14.36 6.11
C ASP A 155 -4.78 13.25 6.69
N ASN A 156 -4.29 12.00 6.74
CA ASN A 156 -5.01 10.77 7.09
C ASN A 156 -6.26 10.46 6.25
N ALA A 157 -6.43 11.10 5.10
CA ALA A 157 -7.64 10.95 4.29
C ALA A 157 -7.36 10.88 2.79
N SER A 158 -6.59 11.82 2.26
CA SER A 158 -6.40 12.00 0.82
C SER A 158 -5.00 11.59 0.40
N PHE A 159 -3.98 11.86 1.22
CA PHE A 159 -2.60 11.61 0.84
C PHE A 159 -1.68 11.20 1.98
N THR A 160 -0.57 10.60 1.59
CA THR A 160 0.59 10.27 2.42
C THR A 160 1.84 10.42 1.56
N TYR A 161 2.69 11.40 1.87
CA TYR A 161 3.92 11.70 1.15
C TYR A 161 5.12 11.43 2.06
N VAL A 162 6.14 10.75 1.54
CA VAL A 162 7.34 10.39 2.30
C VAL A 162 8.54 11.09 1.69
N PHE A 163 9.24 11.88 2.49
CA PHE A 163 10.42 12.64 2.11
C PHE A 163 11.66 12.03 2.76
N LYS A 164 12.70 11.86 1.95
CA LYS A 164 14.05 11.47 2.37
C LYS A 164 14.96 12.68 2.30
N TYR A 165 15.92 12.75 3.23
CA TYR A 165 17.01 13.71 3.22
C TYR A 165 18.34 12.97 3.07
N ASP A 166 19.14 13.34 2.08
CA ASP A 166 20.50 12.87 1.88
C ASP A 166 21.47 13.92 2.46
N LYS A 167 22.19 13.54 3.51
CA LYS A 167 23.10 14.45 4.22
C LYS A 167 24.37 14.77 3.43
N ASP A 168 24.84 13.84 2.59
CA ASP A 168 26.08 14.00 1.83
C ASP A 168 25.85 14.96 0.65
N LEU A 169 24.64 14.93 0.09
CA LEU A 169 24.22 15.80 -1.00
C LEU A 169 23.48 17.07 -0.53
N ASP A 170 23.16 17.18 0.76
CA ASP A 170 22.25 18.20 1.34
C ASP A 170 20.96 18.34 0.52
N GLN A 171 20.31 17.22 0.21
CA GLN A 171 19.22 17.15 -0.76
C GLN A 171 17.99 16.42 -0.21
N PHE A 172 16.80 16.98 -0.46
CA PHE A 172 15.53 16.32 -0.17
C PHE A 172 14.98 15.67 -1.43
N THR A 173 14.41 14.47 -1.28
CA THR A 173 13.73 13.75 -2.36
C THR A 173 12.36 13.27 -1.88
N LEU A 174 11.33 13.40 -2.73
CA LEU A 174 10.08 12.70 -2.53
C LEU A 174 10.29 11.20 -2.81
N TRP A 175 10.39 10.41 -1.75
CA TRP A 175 10.68 8.98 -1.79
C TRP A 175 9.45 8.15 -2.18
N GLN A 176 8.29 8.45 -1.58
CA GLN A 176 7.01 7.80 -1.89
C GLN A 176 5.86 8.78 -1.91
N ARG A 177 4.86 8.47 -2.75
CA ARG A 177 3.64 9.24 -2.91
C ARG A 177 2.43 8.32 -2.95
N TYR A 178 1.54 8.44 -1.96
CA TYR A 178 0.26 7.76 -1.94
C TYR A 178 -0.86 8.80 -1.92
N GLU A 179 -1.73 8.79 -2.93
CA GLU A 179 -2.88 9.69 -3.05
C GLU A 179 -4.17 8.89 -2.89
N THR A 180 -4.23 8.15 -1.78
CA THR A 180 -5.32 7.23 -1.46
C THR A 180 -5.45 7.03 0.04
N PRO A 181 -6.68 6.90 0.58
CA PRO A 181 -6.89 6.47 1.96
C PRO A 181 -6.60 4.98 2.19
N TYR A 182 -6.46 4.20 1.12
CA TYR A 182 -6.43 2.75 1.22
C TYR A 182 -5.04 2.20 1.51
N ILE A 183 -3.98 2.96 1.26
CA ILE A 183 -2.60 2.57 1.57
C ILE A 183 -2.22 3.10 2.95
N PHE A 184 -1.59 2.27 3.77
CA PHE A 184 -1.13 2.64 5.10
C PHE A 184 0.25 2.05 5.40
N LEU A 185 1.03 2.77 6.21
CA LEU A 185 2.34 2.33 6.65
C LEU A 185 2.20 1.15 7.63
N MET A 186 2.95 0.08 7.38
CA MET A 186 3.02 -1.08 8.28
C MET A 186 4.34 -1.17 9.03
N GLY A 187 5.36 -0.42 8.61
CA GLY A 187 6.67 -0.35 9.24
C GLY A 187 7.78 -0.13 8.22
N THR A 188 9.03 -0.28 8.65
CA THR A 188 10.21 -0.17 7.79
C THR A 188 10.09 -1.14 6.60
N LYS A 189 10.19 -0.58 5.40
CA LYS A 189 10.06 -1.23 4.10
C LYS A 189 8.69 -1.89 3.83
N LYS A 190 7.63 -1.57 4.59
CA LYS A 190 6.35 -2.32 4.52
C LYS A 190 5.12 -1.43 4.51
N ASN A 191 4.24 -1.68 3.55
CA ASN A 191 2.93 -1.05 3.45
C ASN A 191 1.81 -2.09 3.36
N GLY A 192 0.62 -1.67 3.76
CA GLY A 192 -0.62 -2.37 3.53
C GLY A 192 -1.54 -1.60 2.60
N TYR A 193 -2.42 -2.32 1.91
CA TYR A 193 -3.63 -1.77 1.29
C TYR A 193 -4.85 -2.38 1.98
N SER A 194 -5.89 -1.59 2.20
CA SER A 194 -7.20 -2.09 2.61
C SER A 194 -8.30 -1.20 2.02
N GLY A 195 -9.07 -1.74 1.08
CA GLY A 195 -10.10 -1.01 0.35
C GLY A 195 -10.92 -1.93 -0.55
N ASN A 196 -12.20 -1.60 -0.78
CA ASN A 196 -13.08 -2.34 -1.70
C ASN A 196 -13.12 -3.87 -1.46
N ALA A 197 -13.16 -4.30 -0.19
CA ALA A 197 -13.11 -5.70 0.25
C ALA A 197 -11.84 -6.48 -0.18
N ARG A 198 -10.79 -5.74 -0.53
CA ARG A 198 -9.45 -6.25 -0.85
C ARG A 198 -8.46 -5.75 0.17
N ASP A 199 -7.49 -6.61 0.47
CA ASP A 199 -6.33 -6.28 1.27
C ASP A 199 -5.06 -6.63 0.48
N ALA A 200 -3.99 -5.89 0.69
CA ALA A 200 -2.69 -6.21 0.10
C ALA A 200 -1.56 -5.95 1.10
N PHE A 201 -0.45 -6.64 0.85
CA PHE A 201 0.82 -6.40 1.53
C PHE A 201 1.89 -6.09 0.49
N PHE A 202 2.68 -5.05 0.76
CA PHE A 202 3.78 -4.62 -0.09
C PHE A 202 5.07 -4.61 0.74
N MET A 203 6.11 -5.23 0.20
CA MET A 203 7.48 -5.09 0.65
C MET A 203 8.21 -4.17 -0.33
N LEU A 204 8.93 -3.18 0.19
CA LEU A 204 9.68 -2.19 -0.58
C LEU A 204 11.19 -2.37 -0.39
N ASN A 205 11.97 -1.99 -1.40
CA ASN A 205 13.41 -1.79 -1.26
C ASN A 205 13.72 -0.36 -0.73
N GLU A 206 15.01 -0.05 -0.58
CA GLU A 206 15.50 1.25 -0.08
C GLU A 206 15.15 2.41 -1.02
N GLU A 207 14.97 2.13 -2.30
CA GLU A 207 14.58 3.09 -3.33
C GLU A 207 13.06 3.33 -3.40
N GLY A 208 12.28 2.60 -2.59
CA GLY A 208 10.82 2.66 -2.53
C GLY A 208 10.12 1.87 -3.65
N GLU A 209 10.84 1.05 -4.38
CA GLU A 209 10.29 0.15 -5.38
C GLU A 209 9.84 -1.15 -4.72
N TYR A 210 8.85 -1.84 -5.30
CA TYR A 210 8.36 -3.09 -4.73
C TYR A 210 9.42 -4.20 -4.88
N ASP A 211 9.80 -4.84 -3.78
CA ASP A 211 10.49 -6.13 -3.82
C ASP A 211 9.49 -7.23 -4.18
N TYR A 212 8.37 -7.24 -3.45
CA TYR A 212 7.22 -8.09 -3.76
C TYR A 212 5.91 -7.55 -3.20
N PHE A 213 4.81 -8.05 -3.72
CA PHE A 213 3.48 -7.77 -3.21
C PHE A 213 2.55 -8.96 -3.29
N ILE A 214 1.47 -8.94 -2.50
CA ILE A 214 0.47 -10.00 -2.47
C ILE A 214 -0.92 -9.44 -2.17
N TRP A 215 -1.94 -10.03 -2.79
CA TRP A 215 -3.33 -9.60 -2.68
C TRP A 215 -4.23 -10.68 -2.09
N PHE A 216 -5.19 -10.22 -1.30
CA PHE A 216 -6.26 -11.00 -0.70
C PHE A 216 -7.59 -10.33 -1.03
N ASN A 217 -8.62 -11.11 -1.36
CA ASN A 217 -9.94 -10.57 -1.67
C ASN A 217 -11.03 -11.44 -1.02
N ILE A 218 -12.02 -10.79 -0.42
CA ILE A 218 -13.23 -11.43 0.11
C ILE A 218 -14.42 -10.81 -0.61
N GLU A 219 -15.07 -11.57 -1.48
CA GLU A 219 -16.23 -11.08 -2.22
C GLU A 219 -17.52 -11.73 -1.71
N GLY A 220 -18.41 -10.91 -1.15
CA GLY A 220 -19.74 -11.35 -0.76
C GLY A 220 -20.65 -11.53 -1.96
N TYR A 221 -21.45 -12.60 -1.96
CA TYR A 221 -22.45 -12.83 -2.98
C TYR A 221 -23.69 -13.53 -2.44
N ARG A 222 -24.80 -13.40 -3.16
CA ARG A 222 -26.01 -14.15 -2.86
C ARG A 222 -26.04 -15.44 -3.67
N ASP A 223 -25.99 -16.57 -2.97
CA ASP A 223 -26.01 -17.88 -3.58
C ASP A 223 -27.31 -18.13 -4.35
N SER A 224 -27.19 -18.52 -5.61
CA SER A 224 -28.34 -18.61 -6.52
C SER A 224 -29.30 -19.75 -6.15
N GLU A 225 -28.79 -20.84 -5.58
CA GLU A 225 -29.56 -22.01 -5.18
C GLU A 225 -30.17 -21.84 -3.78
N SER A 226 -29.34 -21.57 -2.78
CA SER A 226 -29.76 -21.47 -1.37
C SER A 226 -30.35 -20.11 -0.99
N LYS A 227 -30.21 -19.09 -1.85
CA LYS A 227 -30.63 -17.69 -1.62
C LYS A 227 -30.00 -17.03 -0.39
N LYS A 228 -28.97 -17.64 0.19
CA LYS A 228 -28.22 -17.14 1.35
C LYS A 228 -27.01 -16.34 0.92
N ASP A 229 -26.58 -15.41 1.77
CA ASP A 229 -25.33 -14.71 1.58
C ASP A 229 -24.16 -15.67 1.84
N SER A 230 -23.17 -15.61 0.97
CA SER A 230 -21.97 -16.44 0.95
C SER A 230 -20.76 -15.57 0.54
N TYR A 231 -19.55 -16.14 0.67
CA TYR A 231 -18.31 -15.42 0.40
C TYR A 231 -17.38 -16.24 -0.48
N CYS A 232 -16.76 -15.58 -1.45
CA CYS A 232 -15.61 -16.09 -2.18
C CYS A 232 -14.33 -15.56 -1.53
N PHE A 233 -13.45 -16.47 -1.12
CA PHE A 233 -12.15 -16.15 -0.55
C PHE A 233 -11.07 -16.37 -1.60
N MET A 234 -10.41 -15.29 -2.00
CA MET A 234 -9.45 -15.30 -3.09
C MET A 234 -8.07 -14.84 -2.59
N VAL A 235 -7.03 -15.47 -3.10
CA VAL A 235 -5.64 -15.17 -2.80
C VAL A 235 -4.79 -15.16 -4.07
N THR A 236 -3.77 -14.32 -4.13
CA THR A 236 -2.73 -14.42 -5.16
C THR A 236 -1.50 -15.14 -4.63
N LEU A 237 -0.64 -15.61 -5.53
CA LEU A 237 0.77 -15.86 -5.16
C LEU A 237 1.49 -14.52 -4.93
N PRO A 238 2.54 -14.49 -4.10
CA PRO A 238 3.44 -13.35 -4.03
C PRO A 238 4.04 -13.05 -5.40
N GLN A 239 4.06 -11.77 -5.78
CA GLN A 239 4.68 -11.30 -7.02
C GLN A 239 5.98 -10.60 -6.70
N TYR A 240 7.11 -11.17 -7.11
CA TYR A 240 8.43 -10.56 -6.93
C TYR A 240 8.78 -9.74 -8.18
N VAL A 241 9.16 -8.47 -8.03
CA VAL A 241 9.34 -7.58 -9.20
C VAL A 241 10.55 -7.99 -10.05
N ASN A 242 11.62 -8.48 -9.42
CA ASN A 242 12.83 -8.96 -10.11
C ASN A 242 12.72 -10.41 -10.62
N GLN A 243 11.62 -11.09 -10.29
CA GLN A 243 11.34 -12.46 -10.68
C GLN A 243 9.84 -12.51 -10.94
N TYR A 244 9.40 -12.08 -12.13
CA TYR A 244 8.01 -12.29 -12.53
C TYR A 244 7.74 -13.79 -12.43
N ASN A 245 7.12 -14.23 -11.33
CA ASN A 245 6.93 -15.63 -10.95
C ASN A 245 5.89 -16.33 -11.84
N GLN A 246 5.75 -15.90 -13.10
CA GLN A 246 5.08 -16.70 -14.11
C GLN A 246 5.74 -18.08 -14.27
N ASP A 247 7.02 -18.22 -13.91
CA ASP A 247 7.72 -19.51 -13.88
C ASP A 247 7.27 -20.45 -12.74
N GLU A 248 6.66 -19.94 -11.66
CA GLU A 248 6.08 -20.77 -10.58
C GLU A 248 4.63 -21.23 -10.89
N LEU A 249 3.99 -20.64 -11.89
CA LEU A 249 2.62 -20.95 -12.30
C LEU A 249 2.59 -21.98 -13.41
N SER A 250 2.37 -23.26 -13.07
CA SER A 250 2.05 -24.27 -14.07
C SER A 250 0.71 -23.99 -14.74
N GLU A 251 0.52 -24.38 -16.01
CA GLU A 251 -0.78 -24.26 -16.72
C GLU A 251 -1.95 -24.86 -15.91
N HIS A 252 -1.74 -26.02 -15.30
CA HIS A 252 -2.72 -26.65 -14.40
C HIS A 252 -3.14 -25.78 -13.20
N MET A 253 -2.28 -24.88 -12.73
CA MET A 253 -2.65 -23.91 -11.68
C MET A 253 -3.47 -22.77 -12.27
N LYS A 254 -3.09 -22.26 -13.44
CA LYS A 254 -3.81 -21.17 -14.13
C LYS A 254 -5.24 -21.57 -14.48
N GLU A 255 -5.47 -22.83 -14.87
CA GLU A 255 -6.80 -23.41 -15.10
C GLU A 255 -7.73 -23.34 -13.87
N GLN A 256 -7.18 -23.23 -12.66
CA GLN A 256 -7.91 -23.15 -11.39
C GLN A 256 -8.03 -21.72 -10.85
N ALA A 257 -7.63 -20.71 -11.62
CA ALA A 257 -7.56 -19.32 -11.17
C ALA A 257 -8.40 -18.39 -12.05
N VAL A 258 -8.75 -17.24 -11.48
CA VAL A 258 -9.29 -16.09 -12.24
C VAL A 258 -8.14 -15.13 -12.51
N PHE A 259 -7.87 -14.85 -13.78
CA PHE A 259 -6.96 -13.77 -14.14
C PHE A 259 -7.67 -12.42 -13.98
N ASP A 260 -7.02 -11.49 -13.30
CA ASP A 260 -7.45 -10.09 -13.19
C ASP A 260 -6.60 -9.24 -14.13
N GLU A 261 -7.19 -8.85 -15.26
CA GLU A 261 -6.51 -8.07 -16.31
C GLU A 261 -6.03 -6.70 -15.83
N ASN A 262 -6.69 -6.12 -14.82
CA ASN A 262 -6.31 -4.79 -14.34
C ASN A 262 -5.00 -4.84 -13.54
N GLN A 263 -4.80 -5.90 -12.77
CA GLN A 263 -3.59 -6.08 -11.94
C GLN A 263 -2.57 -7.01 -12.58
N GLU A 264 -2.94 -7.70 -13.66
CA GLU A 264 -2.20 -8.79 -14.30
C GLU A 264 -1.88 -9.94 -13.34
N LEU A 265 -2.85 -10.30 -12.47
CA LEU A 265 -2.67 -11.31 -11.41
C LEU A 265 -3.64 -12.48 -11.51
N TYR A 266 -3.18 -13.67 -11.14
CA TYR A 266 -4.03 -14.83 -10.93
C TYR A 266 -4.54 -14.89 -9.48
N PHE A 267 -5.86 -14.91 -9.33
CA PHE A 267 -6.55 -15.11 -8.07
C PHE A 267 -7.08 -16.54 -7.95
N PHE A 268 -6.68 -17.21 -6.87
CA PHE A 268 -7.04 -18.58 -6.55
C PHE A 268 -8.16 -18.62 -5.52
N ARG A 269 -9.25 -19.33 -5.82
CA ARG A 269 -10.32 -19.54 -4.86
C ARG A 269 -9.92 -20.60 -3.85
N VAL A 270 -9.97 -20.26 -2.58
CA VAL A 270 -9.67 -21.15 -1.47
C VAL A 270 -10.87 -21.26 -0.54
N THR A 271 -10.91 -22.33 0.27
CA THR A 271 -11.91 -22.43 1.34
C THR A 271 -11.66 -21.38 2.42
N GLU A 272 -12.68 -21.01 3.20
CA GLU A 272 -12.53 -20.08 4.32
C GLU A 272 -11.44 -20.53 5.31
N LYS A 273 -11.36 -21.83 5.61
CA LYS A 273 -10.35 -22.39 6.51
C LYS A 273 -8.93 -22.20 5.96
N GLN A 274 -8.74 -22.42 4.66
CA GLN A 274 -7.47 -22.21 3.98
C GLN A 274 -7.11 -20.72 3.94
N TYR A 275 -8.06 -19.85 3.60
CA TYR A 275 -7.87 -18.40 3.60
C TYR A 275 -7.42 -17.87 4.97
N LYS A 276 -8.14 -18.26 6.05
CA LYS A 276 -7.79 -17.88 7.42
C LYS A 276 -6.40 -18.37 7.80
N TYR A 277 -6.01 -19.57 7.37
CA TYR A 277 -4.66 -20.08 7.63
C TYR A 277 -3.58 -19.26 6.90
N LEU A 278 -3.79 -18.96 5.62
CA LEU A 278 -2.84 -18.23 4.78
C LEU A 278 -2.65 -16.78 5.26
N THR A 279 -3.72 -16.11 5.66
CA THR A 279 -3.72 -14.66 5.92
C THR A 279 -3.56 -14.28 7.40
N LYS A 280 -3.53 -15.26 8.32
CA LYS A 280 -3.50 -15.00 9.77
C LYS A 280 -2.35 -14.08 10.21
N ASP A 281 -1.16 -14.28 9.65
CA ASP A 281 0.05 -13.59 10.10
C ASP A 281 0.06 -12.17 9.56
N TYR A 282 -0.39 -11.95 8.32
CA TYR A 282 -0.65 -10.61 7.78
C TYR A 282 -1.63 -9.83 8.66
N PHE A 283 -2.83 -10.37 8.93
CA PHE A 283 -3.83 -9.64 9.71
C PHE A 283 -3.41 -9.44 11.18
N LYS A 284 -2.60 -10.34 11.75
CA LYS A 284 -1.96 -10.13 13.05
C LYS A 284 -0.99 -8.94 12.98
N SER A 285 -0.16 -8.88 11.95
CA SER A 285 0.80 -7.78 11.75
C SER A 285 0.13 -6.44 11.50
N VAL A 286 -0.99 -6.39 10.77
CA VAL A 286 -1.79 -5.16 10.61
C VAL A 286 -2.24 -4.62 11.97
N LYS A 287 -2.73 -5.50 12.87
CA LYS A 287 -3.14 -5.09 14.22
C LYS A 287 -1.96 -4.57 15.04
N ILE A 288 -0.80 -5.22 14.95
CA ILE A 288 0.42 -4.78 15.65
C ILE A 288 0.88 -3.42 15.10
N ALA A 289 0.91 -3.25 13.78
CA ALA A 289 1.34 -2.01 13.13
C ALA A 289 0.49 -0.81 13.54
N ARG A 290 -0.84 -0.98 13.60
CA ARG A 290 -1.78 0.07 14.05
C ARG A 290 -1.50 0.59 15.46
N GLU A 291 -0.99 -0.27 16.34
CA GLU A 291 -0.60 0.16 17.69
C GLU A 291 0.84 0.68 17.75
N ALA A 292 1.76 0.04 17.03
CA ALA A 292 3.18 0.40 17.04
C ALA A 292 3.45 1.75 16.37
N ILE A 293 2.74 2.08 15.28
CA ILE A 293 2.93 3.33 14.53
C ILE A 293 2.69 4.57 15.39
N LYS A 294 1.82 4.49 16.41
CA LYS A 294 1.52 5.59 17.34
C LYS A 294 2.78 6.12 18.05
N LYS A 295 3.81 5.29 18.21
CA LYS A 295 5.08 5.67 18.85
C LYS A 295 5.95 6.58 17.99
N VAL A 296 5.72 6.57 16.68
CA VAL A 296 6.45 7.37 15.69
C VAL A 296 5.52 8.36 14.98
N THR A 297 4.32 8.57 15.53
CA THR A 297 3.32 9.52 15.04
C THR A 297 3.38 10.77 15.89
N PHE A 298 3.35 11.93 15.24
CA PHE A 298 3.50 13.24 15.88
C PHE A 298 2.58 14.27 15.23
N THR A 299 2.13 15.23 16.02
CA THR A 299 1.72 16.55 15.53
C THR A 299 2.93 17.40 15.18
N TYR A 300 2.73 18.49 14.43
CA TYR A 300 3.81 19.44 14.13
C TYR A 300 4.52 19.92 15.40
N LYS A 301 3.74 20.31 16.41
CA LYS A 301 4.27 20.80 17.69
C LYS A 301 5.08 19.74 18.44
N GLU A 302 4.60 18.50 18.50
CA GLU A 302 5.33 17.41 19.19
C GLU A 302 6.67 17.10 18.50
N LEU A 303 6.72 17.17 17.16
CA LEU A 303 7.92 16.80 16.42
C LEU A 303 8.98 17.90 16.43
N PHE A 304 8.57 19.17 16.28
CA PHE A 304 9.47 20.31 16.07
C PHE A 304 9.54 21.31 17.24
N GLY A 305 8.73 21.15 18.29
CA GLY A 305 8.91 21.82 19.58
C GLY A 305 8.81 23.35 19.55
N THR A 306 7.70 23.90 19.03
CA THR A 306 7.43 25.34 19.15
C THR A 306 7.12 25.77 20.58
#